data_AF-A0A8D8HR82-F1
#
_entry.id   AF-A0A8D8HR82-F1
#
_cell.length_a   1.000
_cell.length_b   1.000
_cell.length_c   1.000
_cell.angle_alpha   90.00
_cell.angle_beta   90.00
_cell.angle_gamma   90.00
#
_symmetry.space_group_name_H-M   'P 1'
#
loop_
_entity.id
_entity.type
_entity.pdbx_description
1 polymer ?
#
loop_
_entity_poly.entity_id
_entity_poly.type
_entity_poly.pdbx_seq_one_letter_code
_entity_poly.pdbx_strand_id
1 'polypeptide(L)'
;MGASFVFGIGCLMLPAIAYFVINQEWEFTIPLVGMVYRPWRLFLVVCGMPSLVCGLALLRFPESPKFVFMQGKKDEAIETIQWMHKLNTSGKEAKLQIVSIIDETEAQQTKARRK
;
A
#
# COMPACT_ATOMS: atom_id res chain seq x y z
N MET A 1 -11.72 11.00 2.75
CA MET A 1 -12.69 10.60 1.70
C MET A 1 -12.20 9.36 0.93
N GLY A 2 -10.98 9.33 0.37
CA GLY A 2 -10.48 8.18 -0.40
C GLY A 2 -10.36 6.85 0.40
N ALA A 3 -9.84 6.88 1.63
CA ALA A 3 -9.71 5.66 2.45
C ALA A 3 -11.06 4.99 2.74
N SER A 4 -12.09 5.78 3.04
CA SER A 4 -13.46 5.29 3.28
C SER A 4 -14.08 4.66 2.02
N PHE A 5 -13.76 5.20 0.84
CA PHE A 5 -14.21 4.64 -0.44
C PHE A 5 -13.57 3.29 -0.74
N VAL A 6 -12.24 3.17 -0.56
CA VAL A 6 -11.52 1.90 -0.74
C VAL A 6 -12.03 0.83 0.23
N PHE A 7 -12.22 1.21 1.51
CA PHE A 7 -12.77 0.32 2.51
C PHE A 7 -14.20 -0.12 2.15
N GLY A 8 -15.05 0.81 1.71
CA GLY A 8 -16.42 0.51 1.27
C GLY A 8 -16.47 -0.50 0.13
N ILE A 9 -15.61 -0.35 -0.88
CA ILE A 9 -15.49 -1.33 -1.98
C ILE A 9 -15.06 -2.69 -1.43
N GLY A 10 -14.06 -2.75 -0.54
CA GLY A 10 -13.62 -4.00 0.09
C GLY A 10 -14.76 -4.73 0.81
N CYS A 11 -15.57 -3.99 1.57
CA CYS A 11 -16.73 -4.53 2.29
C CYS A 11 -17.81 -5.08 1.35
N LEU A 12 -17.96 -4.54 0.13
CA LEU A 12 -18.90 -5.06 -0.86
C LEU A 12 -18.34 -6.26 -1.63
N MET A 13 -17.04 -6.23 -1.94
CA MET A 13 -16.39 -7.31 -2.70
C MET A 13 -16.31 -8.60 -1.91
N LEU A 14 -16.06 -8.54 -0.59
CA LEU A 14 -15.91 -9.74 0.24
C LEU A 14 -17.15 -10.67 0.22
N PRO A 15 -18.39 -10.19 0.52
CA PRO A 15 -19.58 -11.04 0.44
C PRO A 15 -19.91 -11.46 -0.99
N ALA A 16 -19.62 -10.62 -1.99
CA ALA A 16 -19.82 -10.97 -3.40
C ALA A 16 -18.95 -12.17 -3.80
N ILE A 17 -17.65 -12.12 -3.49
CA ILE A 17 -16.71 -13.22 -3.75
C ILE A 17 -17.12 -14.46 -2.96
N ALA A 18 -17.50 -14.31 -1.69
CA ALA A 18 -17.96 -15.42 -0.86
C ALA A 18 -19.17 -16.13 -1.49
N TYR A 19 -20.16 -15.37 -1.98
CA TYR A 19 -21.34 -15.92 -2.62
C TYR A 19 -21.00 -16.70 -3.90
N PHE A 20 -20.11 -16.18 -4.75
CA PHE A 20 -19.73 -16.86 -6.00
C PHE A 20 -18.87 -18.11 -5.76
N VAL A 21 -18.00 -18.10 -4.75
CA VAL A 21 -17.00 -19.15 -4.53
C VAL A 21 -17.51 -20.26 -3.61
N ILE A 22 -18.23 -19.93 -2.53
CA ILE A 22 -18.64 -20.92 -1.52
C ILE A 22 -19.83 -21.76 -1.97
N ASN A 23 -20.75 -21.19 -2.75
CA ASN A 23 -21.96 -21.90 -3.22
C ASN A 23 -21.69 -22.96 -4.30
N GLN A 24 -20.41 -23.20 -4.64
CA GLN A 24 -20.05 -24.25 -5.58
C GLN A 24 -20.00 -25.60 -4.84
N GLU A 25 -20.37 -26.69 -5.51
CA GLU A 25 -20.41 -28.03 -4.89
C GLU A 25 -19.25 -28.94 -5.31
N TRP A 26 -18.25 -28.40 -6.03
CA TRP A 26 -17.15 -29.22 -6.52
C TRP A 26 -16.23 -29.67 -5.39
N GLU A 27 -15.76 -30.91 -5.49
CA GLU A 27 -14.73 -31.47 -4.64
C GLU A 27 -13.60 -31.97 -5.53
N PHE A 28 -12.39 -31.46 -5.32
CA PHE A 28 -11.22 -31.86 -6.08
C PHE A 28 -10.26 -32.65 -5.18
N THR A 29 -10.20 -33.96 -5.37
CA THR A 29 -9.26 -34.80 -4.62
C THR A 29 -7.86 -34.61 -5.20
N ILE A 30 -6.92 -34.18 -4.37
CA ILE A 30 -5.50 -34.04 -4.72
C ILE A 30 -4.77 -35.28 -4.20
N PRO A 31 -4.50 -36.30 -5.04
CA PRO A 31 -3.95 -37.57 -4.59
C PRO A 31 -2.53 -37.43 -4.04
N LEU A 32 -1.79 -36.42 -4.51
CA LEU A 32 -0.41 -36.14 -4.09
C LEU A 32 -0.29 -35.80 -2.59
N VAL A 33 -1.33 -35.21 -1.99
CA VAL A 33 -1.31 -34.72 -0.60
C VAL A 33 -2.39 -35.40 0.25
N GLY A 34 -3.14 -36.35 -0.31
CA GLY A 34 -4.22 -37.05 0.40
C GLY A 34 -5.33 -36.12 0.90
N MET A 35 -5.56 -34.98 0.25
CA MET A 35 -6.53 -33.97 0.68
C MET A 35 -7.63 -33.75 -0.36
N VAL A 36 -8.87 -33.57 0.13
CA VAL A 36 -10.01 -33.11 -0.67
C VAL A 36 -10.05 -31.59 -0.63
N TYR A 37 -9.80 -30.99 -1.78
CA TYR A 37 -9.89 -29.55 -1.95
C TYR A 37 -11.34 -29.14 -2.12
N ARG A 38 -11.82 -28.27 -1.22
CA ARG A 38 -13.18 -27.76 -1.19
C ARG A 38 -13.21 -26.26 -1.53
N PRO A 39 -14.35 -25.73 -2.02
CA PRO A 39 -14.43 -24.36 -2.53
C PRO A 39 -14.10 -23.27 -1.49
N TRP A 40 -14.35 -23.51 -0.21
CA TRP A 40 -13.95 -22.59 0.87
C TRP A 40 -12.43 -22.37 0.95
N ARG A 41 -11.59 -23.34 0.53
CA ARG A 41 -10.13 -23.15 0.45
C ARG A 41 -9.76 -22.20 -0.67
N LEU A 42 -10.48 -22.27 -1.80
CA LEU A 42 -10.31 -21.33 -2.90
C LEU A 42 -10.67 -19.92 -2.46
N PHE A 43 -11.72 -19.75 -1.66
CA PHE A 43 -12.09 -18.44 -1.10
C PHE A 43 -10.93 -17.79 -0.33
N LEU A 44 -10.23 -18.54 0.54
CA LEU A 44 -9.06 -18.02 1.26
C LEU A 44 -7.93 -17.59 0.31
N VAL A 45 -7.69 -18.37 -0.75
CA VAL A 45 -6.67 -18.04 -1.76
C VAL A 45 -7.05 -16.75 -2.51
N VAL A 46 -8.30 -16.63 -2.93
CA VAL A 46 -8.81 -15.44 -3.64
C VAL A 46 -8.73 -14.21 -2.74
N CYS A 47 -9.06 -14.32 -1.46
CA CYS A 47 -8.91 -13.21 -0.50
C CYS A 47 -7.44 -12.85 -0.22
N GLY A 48 -6.52 -13.82 -0.31
CA GLY A 48 -5.08 -13.59 -0.13
C GLY A 48 -4.41 -12.94 -1.34
N MET A 49 -4.96 -13.12 -2.54
CA MET A 49 -4.39 -12.59 -3.79
C MET A 49 -4.19 -11.06 -3.78
N PRO A 50 -5.18 -10.22 -3.41
CA PRO A 50 -4.97 -8.77 -3.29
C PRO A 50 -3.85 -8.42 -2.32
N SER A 51 -3.77 -9.11 -1.17
CA SER A 51 -2.70 -8.89 -0.19
C SER A 51 -1.33 -9.23 -0.74
N LEU A 52 -1.20 -10.30 -1.53
CA LEU A 52 0.03 -10.67 -2.21
C LEU A 52 0.45 -9.58 -3.22
N VAL A 53 -0.49 -9.11 -4.04
CA VAL A 53 -0.24 -8.03 -5.01
C VAL A 53 0.20 -6.76 -4.30
N CYS A 54 -0.46 -6.38 -3.20
CA CYS A 54 -0.05 -5.25 -2.37
C CYS A 54 1.37 -5.44 -1.80
N GLY A 55 1.68 -6.63 -1.28
CA GLY A 55 3.01 -6.96 -0.76
C GLY A 55 4.10 -6.82 -1.82
N LEU A 56 3.85 -7.36 -3.02
CA LEU A 56 4.78 -7.23 -4.15
C LEU A 56 4.93 -5.77 -4.62
N ALA A 57 3.84 -5.01 -4.63
CA ALA A 57 3.88 -3.58 -4.98
C ALA A 57 4.73 -2.79 -3.97
N LEU A 58 4.58 -3.06 -2.67
CA LEU A 58 5.33 -2.39 -1.60
C LEU A 58 6.85 -2.55 -1.75
N LEU A 59 7.34 -3.69 -2.26
CA LEU A 59 8.78 -3.88 -2.53
C LEU A 59 9.35 -2.86 -3.53
N ARG A 60 8.51 -2.25 -4.37
CA ARG A 60 8.94 -1.25 -5.37
C ARG A 60 8.82 0.19 -4.88
N PHE A 61 8.03 0.44 -3.84
CA PHE A 61 7.85 1.78 -3.29
C PHE A 61 9.08 2.21 -2.49
N PRO A 62 9.57 3.44 -2.68
CA PRO A 62 10.61 3.97 -1.81
C PRO A 62 10.06 4.19 -0.40
N GLU A 63 10.96 4.16 0.57
CA GLU A 63 10.63 4.50 1.96
C GLU A 63 10.09 5.94 2.08
N SER A 64 9.38 6.22 3.17
CA SER A 64 8.86 7.57 3.38
C SER A 64 9.99 8.60 3.47
N PRO A 65 9.92 9.74 2.75
CA PRO A 65 10.98 10.75 2.75
C PRO A 65 11.27 11.29 4.14
N LYS A 66 10.24 11.35 5.01
CA LYS A 66 10.40 11.73 6.41
C LYS A 66 11.23 10.70 7.19
N PHE A 67 11.01 9.41 6.96
CA PHE A 67 11.75 8.36 7.64
C PHE A 67 13.23 8.34 7.24
N VAL A 68 13.51 8.44 5.95
CA VAL A 68 14.87 8.52 5.39
C VAL A 68 15.60 9.77 5.88
N PHE A 69 14.90 10.91 5.94
CA PHE A 69 15.44 12.15 6.47
C PHE A 69 15.84 12.03 7.94
N MET A 70 14.99 11.44 8.78
CA MET A 70 15.27 11.23 10.21
C MET A 70 16.45 10.28 10.46
N GLN A 71 16.80 9.40 9.51
CA GLN A 71 18.01 8.59 9.57
C GLN A 71 19.29 9.37 9.22
N GLY A 72 19.20 10.67 8.95
CA GLY A 72 20.32 11.53 8.57
C GLY A 72 20.67 11.49 7.07
N LYS A 73 19.90 10.75 6.26
CA LYS A 73 20.14 10.60 4.82
C LYS A 73 19.39 11.68 4.02
N LYS A 74 19.90 12.90 4.03
CA LYS A 74 19.22 14.07 3.42
C LYS A 74 19.08 13.97 1.91
N ASP A 75 20.09 13.44 1.21
CA ASP A 75 20.07 13.33 -0.26
C ASP A 75 19.04 12.30 -0.75
N GLU A 76 18.94 11.15 -0.07
CA GLU A 76 17.97 10.09 -0.39
C GLU A 76 16.52 10.55 -0.11
N ALA A 77 16.32 11.39 0.90
CA ALA A 77 15.03 12.03 1.14
C ALA A 77 14.64 12.99 0.01
N ILE A 78 15.59 13.79 -0.52
CA ILE A 78 15.36 14.68 -1.67
C ILE A 78 15.01 13.86 -2.92
N GLU A 79 15.72 12.77 -3.18
CA GLU A 79 15.44 11.88 -4.32
C GLU A 79 14.02 11.30 -4.23
N THR A 80 13.62 10.85 -3.05
CA THR A 80 12.26 10.33 -2.80
C THR A 80 11.20 11.40 -3.08
N ILE A 81 11.42 12.65 -2.65
CA ILE A 81 10.49 13.77 -2.92
C ILE A 81 10.44 14.07 -4.43
N GLN A 82 11.57 14.05 -5.12
CA GLN A 82 11.62 14.25 -6.58
C GLN A 82 10.87 13.13 -7.33
N TRP A 83 10.99 11.88 -6.87
CA TRP A 83 10.24 10.75 -7.40
C TRP A 83 8.72 10.94 -7.22
N MET A 84 8.28 11.35 -6.03
CA MET A 84 6.87 11.66 -5.75
C MET A 84 6.35 12.79 -6.65
N HIS A 85 7.14 13.86 -6.81
CA HIS A 85 6.79 14.98 -7.69
C HIS A 85 6.61 14.53 -9.15
N LYS A 86 7.55 13.72 -9.66
CA LYS A 86 7.46 13.19 -11.03
C LYS A 86 6.19 12.39 -11.26
N LEU A 87 5.78 11.58 -10.28
CA LEU A 87 4.54 10.79 -10.36
C LEU A 87 3.30 11.67 -10.33
N ASN A 88 3.22 12.62 -9.39
CA ASN A 88 2.06 13.49 -9.25
C ASN A 88 1.84 14.38 -10.49
N THR A 89 2.92 14.85 -11.10
CA THR A 89 2.84 15.75 -12.25
C THR A 89 2.90 15.03 -13.60
N SER A 90 2.95 13.70 -13.60
CA SER A 90 3.13 12.89 -14.82
C SER A 90 4.33 13.34 -15.68
N GLY A 91 5.36 13.91 -15.05
CA GLY A 91 6.55 14.45 -15.72
C GLY A 91 6.35 15.70 -16.59
N LYS A 92 5.21 16.40 -16.50
CA LYS A 92 4.92 17.58 -17.34
C LYS A 92 5.49 18.91 -16.82
N GLU A 93 5.82 18.98 -15.53
CA GLU A 93 6.36 20.20 -14.92
C GLU A 93 7.88 20.12 -14.71
N ALA A 94 8.48 21.29 -14.54
CA ALA A 94 9.89 21.45 -14.26
C ALA A 94 10.29 20.67 -12.99
N LYS A 95 11.56 20.24 -12.96
CA LYS A 95 12.11 19.52 -11.81
C LYS A 95 12.04 20.39 -10.56
N LEU A 96 11.44 19.87 -9.50
CA LEU A 96 11.38 20.53 -8.20
C LEU A 96 12.81 20.83 -7.70
N GLN A 97 13.11 22.11 -7.47
CA GLN A 97 14.42 22.53 -6.94
C GLN A 97 14.34 22.63 -5.42
N ILE A 98 14.89 21.63 -4.74
CA ILE A 98 14.98 21.60 -3.28
C ILE A 98 16.38 22.08 -2.89
N VAL A 99 16.46 23.18 -2.14
CA VAL A 99 17.74 23.78 -1.70
C VAL A 99 18.22 23.14 -0.39
N SER A 100 17.33 22.98 0.59
CA SER A 100 17.64 22.31 1.85
C SER A 100 16.37 21.88 2.57
N ILE A 101 16.49 20.85 3.42
CA ILE A 101 15.43 20.40 4.34
C ILE A 101 15.88 20.79 5.75
N ILE A 102 15.04 21.55 6.46
CA ILE A 102 15.32 22.10 7.78
C ILE A 102 14.81 21.13 8.85
N ASP A 103 15.64 20.84 9.85
CA ASP A 103 15.24 20.07 11.02
C ASP A 103 14.38 20.96 11.94
N GLU A 104 13.05 20.84 11.86
CA GLU A 104 12.17 21.47 12.84
C GLU A 104 12.31 20.78 14.20
N THR A 105 12.89 21.48 15.17
CA THR A 105 13.01 20.97 16.54
C THR A 105 11.64 21.02 17.25
N GLU A 106 11.31 20.05 18.10
CA GLU A 106 10.01 19.95 18.82
C GLU A 106 9.62 21.26 19.56
N ALA A 107 10.61 22.02 20.02
CA ALA A 107 10.43 23.32 20.67
C ALA A 107 9.83 24.40 19.73
N GLN A 108 10.11 24.33 18.42
CA GLN A 108 9.57 25.23 17.40
C GLN A 108 8.15 24.81 16.99
N GLN A 109 7.87 23.50 16.87
CA GLN A 109 6.51 23.00 16.60
C GLN A 109 5.52 23.32 17.71
N THR A 110 5.95 23.21 18.97
CA THR A 110 5.11 23.55 20.14
C THR A 110 4.79 25.06 20.18
N LYS A 111 5.72 25.91 19.74
CA LYS A 111 5.49 27.36 19.63
C LYS A 111 4.57 27.71 18.45
N ALA A 112 4.72 27.06 17.29
CA ALA A 112 3.88 27.29 16.12
C ALA A 112 2.43 26.83 16.35
N ARG A 113 2.22 25.70 17.06
CA ARG A 113 0.88 25.19 17.39
C ARG A 113 0.13 26.01 18.45
N ARG A 114 0.85 26.85 19.20
CA ARG A 114 0.29 27.76 20.22
C ARG A 114 -0.06 29.14 19.66
N LYS A 115 0.28 29.42 18.40
CA LYS A 115 0.01 30.68 17.71
C LYS A 115 -1.17 30.51 16.77
#